data_AF-A0A7X6YM01-F1
#
_entry.id   AF-A0A7X6YM01-F1
#
_cell.length_a   1.000
_cell.length_b   1.000
_cell.length_c   1.000
_cell.angle_alpha   90.00
_cell.angle_beta   90.00
_cell.angle_gamma   90.00
#
_symmetry.space_group_name_H-M   'P 1'
#
loop_
_entity.id
_entity.type
_entity.pdbx_description
1 polymer ?
#
loop_
_entity_poly.entity_id
_entity_poly.type
_entity_poly.pdbx_seq_one_letter_code
_entity_poly.pdbx_strand_id
1 'polypeptide(L)'
;MKPWVGWLLFFVTIGVVFLLGMLAASITQRRAEITSMMYNRMVDITGIESRSEVFATDFPRQYESWTQTADTTFQSEFNGSSIVDVLEQRPEMVILWAGYAFSKDYGTPRGHMNAVEDIIHTLRTGAPMTDEEGPQPATCWTCKSPDVP
;
A
#
# COMPACT_ATOMS: atom_id res chain seq x y z
N MET A 1 10.85 53.68 -22.68
CA MET A 1 11.28 52.55 -21.81
C MET A 1 12.80 52.49 -21.84
N LYS A 2 13.46 52.18 -20.71
CA LYS A 2 14.92 51.99 -20.71
C LYS A 2 15.24 50.67 -21.46
N PRO A 3 16.29 50.62 -22.29
CA PRO A 3 16.58 49.46 -23.16
C PRO A 3 16.77 48.14 -22.40
N TRP A 4 17.24 48.18 -21.15
CA TRP A 4 17.40 47.00 -20.30
C TRP A 4 16.07 46.34 -19.89
N VAL A 5 14.97 47.11 -19.83
CA VAL A 5 13.64 46.57 -19.52
C VAL A 5 13.12 45.71 -20.66
N GLY A 6 13.43 46.08 -21.92
CA GLY A 6 13.06 45.27 -23.09
C GLY A 6 13.78 43.93 -23.13
N TRP A 7 15.09 43.93 -22.87
CA TRP A 7 15.88 42.70 -22.78
C TRP A 7 15.43 41.79 -21.62
N LEU A 8 15.11 42.38 -20.46
CA LEU A 8 14.60 41.61 -19.32
C LEU A 8 13.25 40.95 -19.65
N LEU A 9 12.31 41.69 -20.24
CA LEU A 9 11.02 41.13 -20.64
C LEU A 9 11.17 40.01 -21.67
N PHE A 10 12.09 40.14 -22.62
CA PHE A 10 12.37 39.12 -23.65
C PHE A 10 12.90 37.81 -23.06
N PHE A 11 13.88 37.86 -22.15
CA PHE A 11 14.40 36.64 -21.54
C PHE A 11 13.39 35.98 -20.59
N VAL A 12 12.59 36.78 -19.87
CA VAL A 12 11.51 36.25 -19.01
C VAL A 12 10.46 35.54 -19.86
N THR A 13 10.01 36.14 -20.97
CA THR A 13 8.99 35.50 -21.82
C THR A 13 9.51 34.23 -22.48
N ILE A 14 10.78 34.20 -22.93
CA ILE A 14 11.42 32.98 -23.42
C ILE A 14 11.44 31.89 -22.34
N GLY A 15 11.85 32.23 -21.12
CA GLY A 15 11.88 31.29 -20.00
C GLY A 15 10.50 30.69 -19.72
N VAL A 16 9.46 31.52 -19.68
CA VAL A 16 8.07 31.07 -19.47
C VAL A 16 7.60 30.14 -20.60
N VAL A 17 7.81 30.52 -21.86
CA VAL A 17 7.39 29.70 -23.02
C VAL A 17 8.15 28.37 -23.05
N PHE A 18 9.44 28.37 -22.72
CA PHE A 18 10.23 27.14 -22.63
C PHE A 18 9.71 26.19 -21.54
N LEU A 19 9.43 26.71 -20.34
CA LEU A 19 8.86 25.90 -19.25
C LEU A 19 7.46 25.37 -19.60
N LEU A 20 6.62 26.17 -20.25
CA LEU A 20 5.31 25.73 -20.74
C LEU A 20 5.44 24.65 -21.82
N GLY A 21 6.41 24.78 -22.72
CA GLY A 21 6.72 23.77 -23.74
C GLY A 21 7.20 22.45 -23.13
N MET A 22 8.09 22.50 -22.14
CA MET A 22 8.51 21.31 -21.38
C MET A 22 7.36 20.65 -20.65
N LEU A 23 6.48 21.44 -20.03
CA LEU A 23 5.29 20.92 -19.35
C LEU A 23 4.34 20.25 -20.34
N ALA A 24 4.08 20.87 -21.50
CA ALA A 24 3.24 20.30 -22.55
C ALA A 24 3.82 18.97 -23.07
N ALA A 25 5.14 18.92 -23.33
CA ALA A 25 5.84 17.71 -23.74
C ALA A 25 5.77 16.60 -22.68
N SER A 26 5.95 16.94 -21.41
CA SER A 26 5.80 16.01 -20.30
C SER A 26 4.40 15.41 -20.22
N ILE A 27 3.37 16.25 -20.34
CA ILE A 27 1.96 15.80 -20.31
C ILE A 27 1.64 14.89 -21.51
N THR A 28 2.09 15.23 -22.72
CA THR A 28 1.82 14.41 -23.92
C THR A 28 2.54 13.07 -23.86
N GLN A 29 3.79 13.05 -23.42
CA GLN A 29 4.57 11.81 -23.24
C GLN A 29 3.92 10.88 -22.20
N ARG A 30 3.45 11.43 -21.07
CA ARG A 30 2.75 10.65 -20.03
C ARG A 30 1.42 10.07 -20.50
N ARG A 31 0.68 10.78 -21.36
CA ARG A 31 -0.57 10.27 -21.97
C ARG A 31 -0.29 9.12 -22.93
N ALA A 32 0.77 9.22 -23.74
CA ALA A 32 1.18 8.16 -24.66
C ALA A 32 1.60 6.87 -23.92
N GLU A 33 2.33 7.01 -22.81
CA GLU A 33 2.72 5.90 -21.94
C GLU A 33 1.49 5.16 -21.38
N ILE A 34 0.52 5.88 -20.82
CA ILE A 34 -0.72 5.29 -20.29
C ILE A 34 -1.50 4.54 -21.37
N THR A 35 -1.61 5.09 -22.58
CA THR A 35 -2.31 4.41 -23.68
C THR A 35 -1.59 3.15 -24.15
N SER A 36 -0.26 3.10 -24.06
CA SER A 36 0.52 1.92 -24.45
C SER A 36 0.45 0.78 -23.42
N MET A 37 0.43 1.09 -22.12
CA MET A 37 0.33 0.09 -21.04
C MET A 37 -0.98 -0.68 -21.08
N MET A 38 -2.10 -0.02 -21.40
CA MET A 38 -3.41 -0.68 -21.47
C MET A 38 -3.57 -1.59 -22.70
N TYR A 39 -2.77 -1.37 -23.75
CA TYR A 39 -2.88 -2.09 -25.03
C TYR A 39 -1.85 -3.22 -25.18
N ASN A 40 -0.70 -3.12 -24.49
CA ASN A 40 0.39 -4.10 -24.55
C ASN A 40 0.55 -4.86 -23.22
N ARG A 41 -0.49 -5.59 -22.78
CA ARG A 41 -0.33 -6.52 -21.66
C ARG A 41 0.67 -7.61 -22.07
N MET A 42 1.74 -7.77 -21.31
CA MET A 42 2.80 -8.75 -21.55
C MET A 42 2.48 -10.10 -20.92
N VAL A 43 1.75 -10.13 -19.81
CA VAL A 43 1.35 -11.36 -19.12
C VAL A 43 -0.11 -11.69 -19.42
N ASP A 44 -0.36 -12.88 -19.96
CA ASP A 44 -1.71 -13.41 -20.08
C ASP A 44 -2.16 -14.00 -18.73
N ILE A 45 -3.14 -13.37 -18.10
CA ILE A 45 -3.68 -13.77 -16.80
C ILE A 45 -5.00 -14.50 -17.05
N THR A 46 -5.00 -15.81 -16.83
CA THR A 46 -6.17 -16.68 -17.00
C THR A 46 -6.74 -17.08 -15.63
N GLY A 47 -8.03 -16.85 -15.40
CA GLY A 47 -8.66 -17.19 -14.12
C GLY A 47 -8.29 -16.21 -13.00
N ILE A 48 -8.18 -16.72 -11.76
CA ILE A 48 -7.74 -15.95 -10.59
C ILE A 48 -6.24 -16.18 -10.41
N GLU A 49 -5.47 -15.09 -10.38
CA GLU A 49 -4.03 -15.11 -10.09
C GLU A 49 -3.81 -14.44 -8.73
N SER A 50 -3.32 -15.23 -7.77
CA SER A 50 -3.10 -14.76 -6.39
C SER A 50 -1.73 -14.14 -6.16
N ARG A 51 -0.75 -14.39 -7.05
CA ARG A 51 0.62 -13.87 -6.91
C ARG A 51 0.71 -12.45 -7.42
N SER A 52 0.81 -11.50 -6.49
CA SER A 52 0.92 -10.07 -6.79
C SER A 52 2.09 -9.73 -7.73
N GLU A 53 3.20 -10.45 -7.66
CA GLU A 53 4.42 -10.20 -8.46
C GLU A 53 4.17 -10.35 -9.96
N VAL A 54 3.22 -11.20 -10.36
CA VAL A 54 2.84 -11.42 -11.77
C VAL A 54 2.28 -10.14 -12.39
N PHE A 55 1.64 -9.29 -11.59
CA PHE A 55 1.08 -8.02 -12.03
C PHE A 55 2.13 -6.91 -12.17
N ALA A 56 3.34 -7.08 -11.63
CA ALA A 56 4.38 -6.05 -11.63
C ALA A 56 4.84 -5.65 -13.04
N THR A 57 4.85 -6.60 -13.98
CA THR A 57 5.28 -6.38 -15.36
C THR A 57 4.31 -5.48 -16.12
N ASP A 58 3.00 -5.71 -15.94
CA ASP A 58 1.96 -4.96 -16.66
C ASP A 58 1.53 -3.67 -15.93
N PHE A 59 1.67 -3.65 -14.60
CA PHE A 59 1.24 -2.54 -13.75
C PHE A 59 2.36 -2.07 -12.80
N PRO A 60 3.53 -1.66 -13.31
CA PRO A 60 4.71 -1.40 -12.50
C PRO A 60 4.49 -0.30 -11.46
N ARG A 61 3.77 0.78 -11.82
CA ARG A 61 3.50 1.90 -10.91
C ARG A 61 2.55 1.53 -9.78
N GLN A 62 1.55 0.72 -10.08
CA GLN A 62 0.58 0.23 -9.09
C GLN A 62 1.26 -0.75 -8.15
N TYR A 63 2.03 -1.68 -8.70
CA TYR A 63 2.81 -2.63 -7.92
C TYR A 63 3.80 -1.92 -6.99
N GLU A 64 4.56 -0.94 -7.51
CA GLU A 64 5.45 -0.09 -6.70
C GLU A 64 4.69 0.59 -5.55
N SER A 65 3.57 1.25 -5.82
CA SER A 65 2.78 1.89 -4.76
C SER A 65 2.20 0.89 -3.74
N TRP A 66 1.88 -0.33 -4.17
CA TRP A 66 1.41 -1.40 -3.28
C TRP A 66 2.53 -1.91 -2.37
N THR A 67 3.75 -2.09 -2.90
CA THR A 67 4.91 -2.52 -2.10
C THR A 67 5.29 -1.53 -1.00
N GLN A 68 4.96 -0.25 -1.15
CA GLN A 68 5.16 0.76 -0.10
C GLN A 68 4.35 0.47 1.16
N THR A 69 3.32 -0.38 1.10
CA THR A 69 2.58 -0.81 2.31
C THR A 69 3.38 -1.75 3.23
N ALA A 70 4.59 -2.16 2.82
CA ALA A 70 5.55 -2.80 3.72
C ALA A 70 6.22 -1.80 4.68
N ASP A 71 6.23 -0.50 4.37
CA ASP A 71 6.79 0.53 5.24
C ASP A 71 5.92 0.72 6.49
N THR A 72 6.56 0.65 7.66
CA THR A 72 5.92 0.80 8.97
C THR A 72 6.43 2.03 9.73
N THR A 73 7.05 2.99 9.05
CA THR A 73 7.68 4.17 9.68
C THR A 73 6.74 5.37 9.85
N PHE A 74 5.60 5.39 9.14
CA PHE A 74 4.63 6.48 9.25
C PHE A 74 3.96 6.51 10.63
N GLN A 75 3.92 7.70 11.23
CA GLN A 75 3.23 7.99 12.49
C GLN A 75 2.49 9.32 12.37
N SER A 76 1.26 9.36 12.85
CA SER A 76 0.42 10.56 12.99
C SER A 76 -0.05 10.71 14.43
N GLU A 77 -0.82 11.77 14.71
CA GLU A 77 -1.38 12.02 16.04
C GLU A 77 -2.23 10.86 16.57
N PHE A 78 -3.02 10.23 15.69
CA PHE A 78 -4.01 9.22 16.10
C PHE A 78 -3.71 7.80 15.59
N ASN A 79 -2.92 7.66 14.52
CA ASN A 79 -2.66 6.38 13.87
C ASN A 79 -1.21 6.28 13.39
N GLY A 80 -0.78 5.08 13.01
CA GLY A 80 0.52 4.83 12.41
C GLY A 80 0.47 3.66 11.46
N SER A 81 1.64 3.27 10.98
CA SER A 81 1.86 2.10 10.13
C SER A 81 2.69 1.00 10.82
N SER A 82 3.06 1.22 12.09
CA SER A 82 3.67 0.20 12.94
C SER A 82 2.63 -0.47 13.83
N ILE A 83 2.96 -1.68 14.27
CA ILE A 83 2.17 -2.37 15.28
C ILE A 83 2.44 -1.73 16.64
N VAL A 84 1.36 -1.40 17.35
CA VAL A 84 1.41 -0.90 18.72
C VAL A 84 0.44 -1.72 19.56
N ASP A 85 0.88 -2.16 20.73
CA ASP A 85 0.07 -2.94 21.65
C ASP A 85 -1.07 -2.08 22.21
N VAL A 86 -2.29 -2.40 21.79
CA VAL A 86 -3.49 -1.68 22.24
C VAL A 86 -3.88 -2.11 23.66
N LEU A 87 -3.57 -3.35 24.06
CA LEU A 87 -3.86 -3.85 25.40
C LEU A 87 -2.93 -3.20 26.44
N GLU A 88 -1.69 -2.91 26.07
CA GLU A 88 -0.77 -2.12 26.91
C GLU A 88 -1.27 -0.68 27.08
N GLN A 89 -1.73 -0.04 25.99
CA GLN A 89 -2.27 1.32 26.05
C GLN A 89 -3.60 1.43 26.81
N ARG A 90 -4.43 0.37 26.73
CA ARG A 90 -5.81 0.34 27.23
C ARG A 90 -6.06 -0.97 27.98
N PRO A 91 -5.46 -1.16 29.17
CA PRO A 91 -5.52 -2.42 29.91
C PRO A 91 -6.93 -2.84 30.32
N GLU A 92 -7.87 -1.90 30.42
CA GLU A 92 -9.29 -2.19 30.62
C GLU A 92 -9.88 -3.08 29.53
N MET A 93 -9.33 -3.07 28.31
CA MET A 93 -9.77 -3.93 27.21
C MET A 93 -9.51 -5.42 27.51
N VAL A 94 -8.46 -5.74 28.27
CA VAL A 94 -8.19 -7.10 28.73
C VAL A 94 -9.33 -7.60 29.63
N ILE A 95 -9.86 -6.72 30.50
CA ILE A 95 -10.97 -7.05 31.40
C ILE A 95 -12.27 -7.16 30.60
N LEU A 96 -12.55 -6.20 29.71
CA LEU A 96 -13.76 -6.18 28.89
C LEU A 96 -13.87 -7.40 27.97
N TRP A 97 -12.74 -7.94 27.53
CA TRP A 97 -12.66 -9.13 26.67
C TRP A 97 -12.25 -10.39 27.42
N ALA A 98 -12.34 -10.40 28.75
CA ALA A 98 -11.96 -11.55 29.56
C ALA A 98 -12.68 -12.84 29.09
N GLY A 99 -11.91 -13.89 28.83
CA GLY A 99 -12.41 -15.15 28.29
C GLY A 99 -12.48 -15.22 26.76
N TYR A 100 -12.09 -14.15 26.05
CA TYR A 100 -12.07 -14.10 24.59
C TYR A 100 -10.64 -13.91 24.05
N ALA A 101 -10.38 -14.36 22.82
CA ALA A 101 -9.02 -14.36 22.26
C ALA A 101 -8.40 -12.94 22.18
N PHE A 102 -9.24 -11.91 22.01
CA PHE A 102 -8.80 -10.51 21.95
C PHE A 102 -8.20 -9.99 23.27
N SER A 103 -8.44 -10.64 24.41
CA SER A 103 -7.75 -10.29 25.67
C SER A 103 -6.31 -10.78 25.73
N LYS A 104 -5.85 -11.58 24.75
CA LYS A 104 -4.49 -12.14 24.71
C LYS A 104 -3.54 -11.26 23.91
N ASP A 105 -4.03 -10.72 22.79
CA ASP A 105 -3.24 -9.91 21.86
C ASP A 105 -4.16 -9.10 20.94
N TYR A 106 -3.89 -7.79 20.89
CA TYR A 106 -4.57 -6.87 20.00
C TYR A 106 -3.63 -5.69 19.69
N GLY A 107 -3.07 -5.69 18.48
CA GLY A 107 -2.24 -4.60 17.96
C GLY A 107 -2.99 -3.68 17.01
N THR A 108 -2.48 -2.45 16.84
CA THR A 108 -2.96 -1.54 15.78
C THR A 108 -2.73 -2.13 14.38
N PRO A 109 -3.60 -1.82 13.40
CA PRO A 109 -3.40 -2.29 12.03
C PRO A 109 -2.18 -1.63 11.38
N ARG A 110 -1.59 -2.32 10.41
CA ARG A 110 -0.52 -1.82 9.53
C ARG A 110 -0.78 -2.20 8.07
N GLY A 111 0.14 -1.83 7.17
CA GLY A 111 -0.05 -1.99 5.73
C GLY A 111 -0.23 -3.44 5.26
N HIS A 112 -0.96 -3.61 4.16
CA HIS A 112 -1.43 -4.91 3.67
C HIS A 112 -0.33 -5.95 3.40
N MET A 113 0.90 -5.54 3.08
CA MET A 113 2.05 -6.45 2.95
C MET A 113 2.32 -7.29 4.20
N ASN A 114 1.81 -6.86 5.36
CA ASN A 114 1.97 -7.56 6.63
C ASN A 114 0.75 -8.40 7.02
N ALA A 115 -0.31 -8.45 6.20
CA ALA A 115 -1.59 -9.05 6.60
C ALA A 115 -1.48 -10.54 6.96
N VAL A 116 -0.69 -11.30 6.19
CA VAL A 116 -0.41 -12.73 6.43
C VAL A 116 0.53 -12.90 7.63
N GLU A 117 1.58 -12.08 7.73
CA GLU A 117 2.50 -12.09 8.85
C GLU A 117 1.76 -11.86 10.19
N ASP A 118 0.88 -10.87 10.24
CA ASP A 118 0.17 -10.47 11.45
C ASP A 118 -0.87 -11.52 11.90
N ILE A 119 -1.54 -12.22 10.98
CA ILE A 119 -2.46 -13.30 11.37
C ILE A 119 -1.73 -14.55 11.87
N ILE A 120 -0.50 -14.79 11.40
CA ILE A 120 0.32 -15.90 11.89
C ILE A 120 0.91 -15.59 13.26
N HIS A 121 1.35 -14.35 13.49
CA HIS A 121 2.04 -13.98 14.72
C HIS A 121 1.13 -13.64 15.89
N THR A 122 -0.14 -13.30 15.64
CA THR A 122 -1.03 -12.90 16.71
C THR A 122 -1.33 -14.05 17.69
N LEU A 123 -1.32 -13.79 18.99
CA LEU A 123 -1.64 -14.82 19.99
C LEU A 123 -3.10 -15.29 19.93
N ARG A 124 -3.93 -14.62 19.13
CA ARG A 124 -5.35 -14.98 18.95
C ARG A 124 -5.55 -16.28 18.17
N THR A 125 -4.66 -16.57 17.22
CA THR A 125 -4.67 -17.81 16.41
C THR A 125 -3.90 -18.94 17.07
N GLY A 126 -3.17 -18.68 18.16
CA GLY A 126 -2.47 -19.69 18.93
C GLY A 126 -1.27 -20.28 18.18
N ALA A 127 -0.92 -21.53 18.51
CA ALA A 127 0.17 -22.27 17.88
C ALA A 127 -0.28 -23.73 17.62
N PRO A 128 -1.15 -23.96 16.62
CA PRO A 128 -1.61 -25.31 16.31
C PRO A 128 -0.45 -26.19 15.84
N MET A 129 -0.43 -27.46 16.24
CA MET A 129 0.62 -28.42 15.84
C MET A 129 0.15 -29.35 14.71
N THR A 130 -1.15 -29.34 14.39
CA THR A 130 -1.80 -30.11 13.34
C THR A 130 -2.85 -29.24 12.62
N ASP A 131 -3.34 -29.69 11.47
CA ASP A 131 -4.27 -28.93 10.62
C ASP A 131 -5.69 -28.86 11.24
N GLU A 132 -6.03 -29.80 12.13
CA GLU A 132 -7.31 -29.85 12.84
C GLU A 132 -7.29 -29.14 14.19
N GLU A 133 -6.13 -28.63 14.62
CA GLU A 133 -5.96 -27.88 15.85
C GLU A 133 -6.08 -26.36 15.62
N GLY A 134 -6.26 -25.64 16.72
CA GLY A 134 -6.26 -24.18 16.72
C GLY A 134 -7.55 -23.58 17.29
N PRO A 135 -7.46 -22.46 18.01
CA PRO A 135 -8.62 -21.80 18.62
C PRO A 135 -9.53 -21.09 17.61
N GLN A 136 -9.09 -20.89 16.35
CA GLN A 136 -9.81 -20.12 15.34
C GLN A 136 -10.14 -20.95 14.10
N PRO A 137 -11.29 -20.72 13.45
CA PRO A 137 -11.64 -21.40 12.20
C PRO A 137 -10.85 -20.83 11.00
N ALA A 138 -10.81 -21.59 9.91
CA ALA A 138 -10.20 -21.16 8.65
C ALA A 138 -10.80 -19.88 8.07
N THR A 139 -12.03 -19.49 8.45
CA THR A 139 -12.67 -18.23 8.08
C THR A 139 -11.84 -16.99 8.45
N CYS A 140 -10.90 -17.08 9.40
CA CYS A 140 -9.99 -15.98 9.69
C CYS A 140 -9.06 -15.62 8.52
N TRP A 141 -8.85 -16.53 7.56
CA TRP A 141 -8.05 -16.29 6.35
C TRP A 141 -8.78 -15.51 5.27
N THR A 142 -10.13 -15.45 5.31
CA THR A 142 -10.95 -14.90 4.22
C THR A 142 -10.55 -13.49 3.77
N CYS A 143 -10.04 -12.68 4.70
CA CYS A 143 -9.64 -11.30 4.42
C CYS A 143 -8.11 -11.08 4.46
N LYS A 144 -7.31 -12.14 4.28
CA LYS A 144 -5.85 -12.10 4.49
C LYS A 144 -5.02 -12.42 3.27
N SER A 145 -5.51 -13.25 2.35
CA SER A 145 -4.78 -13.61 1.14
C SER A 145 -5.71 -13.67 -0.08
N PRO A 146 -5.22 -13.27 -1.27
CA PRO A 146 -5.88 -13.60 -2.53
C PRO A 146 -5.87 -15.09 -2.88
N ASP A 147 -5.25 -15.96 -2.08
CA ASP A 147 -5.38 -17.44 -2.22
C ASP A 147 -6.76 -17.98 -1.81
N VAL A 148 -7.63 -17.13 -1.24
CA VAL A 148 -8.99 -17.50 -0.82
C VAL A 148 -9.98 -17.56 -1.98
N PRO A 149 -10.17 -16.48 -2.78
CA PRO A 149 -11.05 -16.52 -3.96
C PRO A 149 -10.47 -17.40 -5.07
#